data_AF-A0A9D5AXE7-F1
#
_entry.id   AF-A0A9D5AXE7-F1
#
_cell.length_a   1.000
_cell.length_b   1.000
_cell.length_c   1.000
_cell.angle_alpha   90.00
_cell.angle_beta   90.00
_cell.angle_gamma   90.00
#
_symmetry.space_group_name_H-M   'P 1'
#
loop_
_entity.id
_entity.type
_entity.pdbx_description
1 polymer ?
#
loop_
_entity_poly.entity_id
_entity_poly.type
_entity_poly.pdbx_seq_one_letter_code
_entity_poly.pdbx_strand_id
1 'polypeptide(L)'
;QQEDEEVLVPHADLPENNHQPMEVVAQPETANAVESQPVVDPPQTRFTWRIDNFTRLNTKKLYSEVFVVGTYKWRVLIFPKGNNVDYLSMYLDVADSTSLPYGWSRYAQFSLAIVNQIHNKFSVRK
;
A
#
# COMPACT_ATOMS: atom_id res chain seq x y z
N GLN A 1 -58.93 6.14 -0.21
CA GLN A 1 -58.22 7.39 0.16
C GLN A 1 -56.89 6.92 0.74
N GLN A 2 -55.72 7.11 0.14
CA GLN A 2 -55.25 8.02 -0.90
C GLN A 2 -54.35 7.27 -1.90
N GLU A 3 -54.42 7.69 -3.17
CA GLU A 3 -53.40 7.51 -4.21
C GLU A 3 -52.54 8.79 -4.20
N ASP A 4 -51.22 8.68 -4.31
CA ASP A 4 -50.29 9.78 -4.62
C ASP A 4 -49.32 9.22 -5.68
N GLU A 5 -49.57 9.46 -6.96
CA GLU A 5 -49.07 10.57 -7.81
C GLU A 5 -47.56 10.50 -8.11
N GLU A 6 -47.28 10.08 -9.36
CA GLU A 6 -45.98 10.17 -10.04
C GLU A 6 -45.50 11.63 -10.14
N VAL A 7 -44.25 11.89 -9.75
CA VAL A 7 -43.62 13.20 -9.92
C VAL A 7 -42.66 13.14 -11.13
N LEU A 8 -43.12 13.71 -12.26
CA LEU A 8 -42.32 13.95 -13.46
C LEU A 8 -41.37 15.14 -13.26
N VAL A 9 -40.13 14.96 -13.70
CA VAL A 9 -39.03 15.95 -13.62
C VAL A 9 -39.22 17.03 -14.71
N PRO A 10 -39.02 18.34 -14.44
CA PRO A 10 -39.06 19.34 -15.49
C PRO A 10 -37.74 19.37 -16.26
N HIS A 11 -37.83 19.23 -17.58
CA HIS A 11 -36.75 19.57 -18.52
C HIS A 11 -36.66 21.10 -18.65
N ALA A 12 -35.46 21.66 -18.45
CA ALA A 12 -35.20 23.07 -18.66
C ALA A 12 -34.66 23.30 -20.08
N ASP A 13 -35.42 24.06 -20.86
CA ASP A 13 -35.09 24.52 -22.20
C ASP A 13 -34.01 25.61 -22.17
N LEU A 14 -32.99 25.49 -23.02
CA LEU A 14 -32.03 26.56 -23.32
C LEU A 14 -32.44 27.24 -24.64
N PRO A 15 -32.52 28.58 -24.73
CA PRO A 15 -32.51 29.24 -26.01
C PRO A 15 -31.10 29.68 -26.44
N GLU A 16 -30.85 29.43 -27.73
CA GLU A 16 -29.74 29.83 -28.57
C GLU A 16 -29.48 31.34 -28.66
N ASN A 17 -28.19 31.65 -28.78
CA ASN A 17 -27.58 32.58 -29.74
C ASN A 17 -27.93 34.09 -29.70
N ASN A 18 -26.91 34.91 -29.40
CA ASN A 18 -26.72 36.15 -30.13
C ASN A 18 -25.21 36.48 -30.27
N HIS A 19 -24.73 36.51 -31.51
CA HIS A 19 -23.35 36.87 -31.89
C HIS A 19 -23.14 38.39 -31.95
N GLN A 20 -21.96 38.88 -31.55
CA GLN A 20 -21.19 39.91 -32.28
C GLN A 20 -19.67 39.71 -32.09
N PRO A 21 -18.81 40.02 -33.11
CA PRO A 21 -17.36 39.80 -33.07
C PRO A 21 -16.52 41.09 -32.93
N MET A 22 -15.47 41.06 -32.10
CA MET A 22 -14.22 41.87 -32.08
C MET A 22 -13.60 41.62 -30.68
N GLU A 23 -12.31 41.39 -30.44
CA GLU A 23 -11.06 41.72 -31.13
C GLU A 23 -9.98 40.78 -30.56
N VAL A 24 -8.98 40.43 -31.35
CA VAL A 24 -7.85 39.58 -30.92
C VAL A 24 -6.95 40.39 -29.99
N VAL A 25 -7.10 40.21 -28.67
CA VAL A 25 -6.10 40.67 -27.70
C VAL A 25 -5.21 39.49 -27.33
N ALA A 26 -3.99 39.52 -27.83
CA ALA A 26 -2.94 38.57 -27.48
C ALA A 26 -2.69 38.62 -25.96
N GLN A 27 -2.96 37.51 -25.27
CA GLN A 27 -2.46 37.27 -23.92
C GLN A 27 -1.24 36.34 -24.00
N PRO A 28 -0.15 36.65 -23.26
CA PRO A 28 1.07 35.86 -23.31
C PRO A 28 0.82 34.47 -22.74
N GLU A 29 1.31 33.47 -23.46
CA GLU A 29 1.36 32.07 -23.05
C GLU A 29 2.14 31.94 -21.73
N THR A 30 1.44 31.90 -20.60
CA THR A 30 2.00 31.30 -19.40
C THR A 30 1.95 29.79 -19.59
N ALA A 31 3.02 29.25 -20.18
CA ALA A 31 3.36 27.85 -20.11
C ALA A 31 3.46 27.45 -18.62
N ASN A 32 2.36 26.97 -18.05
CA ASN A 32 2.41 26.17 -16.84
C ASN A 32 3.07 24.86 -17.25
N ALA A 33 4.40 24.83 -17.17
CA ALA A 33 5.14 23.59 -17.12
C ALA A 33 4.59 22.83 -15.92
N VAL A 34 3.73 21.83 -16.19
CA VAL A 34 3.38 20.80 -15.23
C VAL A 34 4.67 20.03 -15.00
N GLU A 35 5.48 20.52 -14.06
CA GLU A 35 6.69 19.85 -13.65
C GLU A 35 6.25 18.52 -13.06
N SER A 36 6.43 17.46 -13.84
CA SER A 36 6.18 16.10 -13.41
C SER A 36 7.05 15.88 -12.18
N GLN A 37 6.43 15.86 -11.00
CA GLN A 37 7.11 15.45 -9.79
C GLN A 37 7.82 14.12 -10.08
N PRO A 38 9.13 14.00 -9.81
CA PRO A 38 9.79 12.73 -9.92
C PRO A 38 9.04 11.77 -9.01
N VAL A 39 8.53 10.68 -9.57
CA VAL A 39 8.01 9.56 -8.79
C VAL A 39 9.21 9.06 -7.99
N VAL A 40 9.34 9.51 -6.74
CA VAL A 40 10.38 9.03 -5.84
C VAL A 40 10.00 7.59 -5.55
N ASP A 41 10.75 6.66 -6.15
CA ASP A 41 10.61 5.25 -5.86
C ASP A 41 10.65 5.08 -4.33
N PRO A 42 9.65 4.39 -3.73
CA PRO A 42 9.64 4.21 -2.30
C PRO A 42 10.95 3.52 -1.88
N PRO A 43 11.60 3.99 -0.80
CA PRO A 43 12.91 3.47 -0.41
C PRO A 43 12.83 1.94 -0.21
N GLN A 44 13.47 1.20 -1.11
CA GLN A 44 13.50 -0.25 -1.06
C GLN A 44 14.42 -0.68 0.09
N THR A 45 13.81 -0.90 1.26
CA THR A 45 14.54 -1.32 2.46
C THR A 45 14.60 -2.84 2.52
N ARG A 46 15.80 -3.39 2.71
CA ARG A 46 16.00 -4.83 2.95
C ARG A 46 16.38 -5.06 4.41
N PHE A 47 15.50 -5.73 5.14
CA PHE A 47 15.78 -6.24 6.47
C PHE A 47 16.19 -7.72 6.40
N THR A 48 17.14 -8.15 7.22
CA THR A 48 17.57 -9.56 7.30
C THR A 48 17.66 -9.97 8.76
N TRP A 49 16.98 -11.07 9.09
CA TRP A 49 16.96 -11.63 10.41
C TRP A 49 17.65 -12.99 10.41
N ARG A 50 18.69 -13.12 11.22
CA ARG A 50 19.35 -14.39 11.49
C ARG A 50 18.75 -15.01 12.74
N ILE A 51 18.40 -16.29 12.65
CA ILE A 51 17.89 -17.07 13.75
C ILE A 51 18.90 -18.16 14.07
N ASP A 52 19.53 -18.07 15.23
CA ASP A 52 20.48 -19.08 15.68
C ASP A 52 19.76 -20.27 16.31
N ASN A 53 20.39 -21.45 16.23
CA ASN A 53 19.87 -22.69 16.80
C ASN A 53 18.42 -23.03 16.38
N PHE A 54 18.04 -22.73 15.13
CA PHE A 54 16.67 -22.85 14.62
C PHE A 54 16.01 -24.21 14.92
N THR A 55 16.76 -25.30 14.79
CA THR A 55 16.26 -26.67 15.04
C THR A 55 15.92 -26.95 16.51
N ARG A 56 16.43 -26.15 17.45
CA ARG A 56 16.17 -26.28 18.89
C ARG A 56 15.01 -25.42 19.38
N LEU A 57 14.36 -24.66 18.49
CA LEU A 57 13.26 -23.77 18.85
C LEU A 57 12.01 -24.57 19.21
N ASN A 58 11.54 -24.38 20.44
CA ASN A 58 10.31 -25.00 20.96
C ASN A 58 9.13 -24.01 21.06
N THR A 59 9.31 -22.76 20.63
CA THR A 59 8.27 -21.72 20.68
C THR A 59 7.31 -21.84 19.50
N LYS A 60 6.02 -21.58 19.74
CA LYS A 60 4.98 -21.56 18.69
C LYS A 60 5.26 -20.50 17.61
N LYS A 61 5.67 -19.31 18.02
CA LYS A 61 5.96 -18.17 17.13
C LYS A 61 7.13 -17.33 17.64
N LEU A 62 7.81 -16.65 16.73
CA LEU A 62 8.89 -15.71 17.05
C LEU A 62 8.71 -14.42 16.25
N TYR A 63 9.20 -13.34 16.82
CA TYR A 63 9.25 -12.02 16.20
C TYR A 63 10.71 -11.63 16.01
N SER A 64 11.01 -11.00 14.87
CA SER A 64 12.28 -10.30 14.69
C SER A 64 12.33 -9.02 15.54
N GLU A 65 13.50 -8.39 15.54
CA GLU A 65 13.62 -6.97 15.87
C GLU A 65 12.71 -6.11 15.00
N VAL A 66 12.32 -4.96 15.54
CA VAL A 66 11.51 -3.97 14.83
C VAL A 66 12.40 -3.17 13.88
N PHE A 67 11.93 -3.00 12.66
CA PHE A 67 12.57 -2.12 11.66
C PHE A 67 11.57 -1.10 11.12
N VAL A 68 12.06 0.08 10.77
CA VAL A 68 11.22 1.19 10.32
C VAL A 68 11.36 1.36 8.81
N VAL A 69 10.23 1.43 8.11
CA VAL A 69 10.17 1.79 6.69
C VAL A 69 9.13 2.89 6.53
N GLY A 70 9.56 4.06 6.05
CA GLY A 70 8.79 5.29 6.14
C GLY A 70 8.61 5.69 7.61
N THR A 71 7.35 5.80 8.06
CA THR A 71 7.00 6.10 9.47
C THR A 71 6.41 4.89 10.21
N TYR A 72 6.44 3.71 9.60
CA TYR A 72 5.76 2.51 10.11
C TYR A 72 6.75 1.52 10.68
N LYS A 73 6.39 0.93 11.83
CA LYS A 73 7.18 -0.06 12.54
C LYS A 73 6.76 -1.46 12.11
N TRP A 74 7.67 -2.13 11.41
CA TRP A 74 7.46 -3.47 10.89
C TRP A 74 8.29 -4.48 11.69
N ARG A 75 7.87 -5.75 11.63
CA ARG A 75 8.66 -6.88 12.09
C ARG A 75 8.31 -8.12 11.28
N VAL A 76 9.23 -9.09 11.24
CA VAL A 76 8.94 -10.41 10.69
C VAL A 76 8.36 -11.28 11.81
N LEU A 77 7.26 -11.96 11.52
CA LEU A 77 6.66 -12.99 12.37
C LEU A 77 6.84 -14.34 11.71
N ILE A 78 7.39 -15.31 12.43
CA ILE A 78 7.47 -16.70 11.96
C ILE A 78 6.79 -17.67 12.92
N PHE A 79 6.29 -18.76 12.34
CA PHE A 79 5.91 -19.98 13.06
C PHE A 79 6.84 -21.10 12.56
N PRO A 80 7.87 -21.48 13.34
CA PRO A 80 8.89 -22.43 12.89
C PRO A 80 8.32 -23.78 12.44
N LYS A 81 7.26 -24.24 13.12
CA LYS A 81 6.53 -25.47 12.83
C LYS A 81 5.21 -25.24 12.08
N GLY A 82 5.02 -24.04 11.54
CA GLY A 82 3.85 -23.64 10.79
C GLY A 82 2.67 -23.12 11.61
N ASN A 83 1.72 -22.50 10.90
CA ASN A 83 0.48 -21.96 11.44
C ASN A 83 -0.70 -22.71 10.80
N ASN A 84 -1.13 -23.80 11.44
CA ASN A 84 -2.12 -24.77 10.92
C ASN A 84 -1.64 -25.55 9.67
N VAL A 85 -0.33 -25.65 9.49
CA VAL A 85 0.35 -26.40 8.40
C VAL A 85 1.68 -26.96 8.93
N ASP A 86 2.27 -27.92 8.22
CA ASP A 86 3.54 -28.57 8.62
C ASP A 86 4.79 -27.92 8.00
N TYR A 87 4.65 -26.71 7.45
CA TYR A 87 5.73 -25.94 6.82
C TYR A 87 6.00 -24.64 7.56
N LEU A 88 7.23 -24.12 7.49
CA LEU A 88 7.57 -22.79 8.00
C LEU A 88 6.59 -21.75 7.46
N SER A 89 5.90 -21.06 8.36
CA SER A 89 5.05 -19.91 8.01
C SER A 89 5.76 -18.62 8.39
N MET A 90 5.75 -17.64 7.49
CA MET A 90 6.44 -16.35 7.64
C MET A 90 5.53 -15.22 7.17
N TYR A 91 5.50 -14.13 7.93
CA TYR A 91 4.60 -12.98 7.72
C TYR A 91 5.35 -11.67 7.95
N LEU A 92 4.89 -10.61 7.29
CA LEU A 92 5.18 -9.24 7.67
C LEU A 92 4.09 -8.78 8.65
N ASP A 93 4.49 -8.25 9.81
CA ASP A 93 3.59 -7.80 10.88
C ASP A 93 3.88 -6.34 11.25
N VAL A 94 2.85 -5.65 11.74
CA VAL A 94 2.96 -4.27 12.24
C VAL A 94 3.22 -4.33 13.74
N ALA A 95 4.41 -3.86 14.14
CA ALA A 95 4.96 -4.13 15.46
C ALA A 95 4.15 -3.50 16.60
N ASP A 96 3.55 -2.34 16.35
CA ASP A 96 2.77 -1.54 17.30
C ASP A 96 1.27 -1.53 16.98
N SER A 97 0.79 -2.57 16.28
CA SER A 97 -0.62 -2.74 15.87
C SER A 97 -1.63 -2.56 17.00
N THR A 98 -1.29 -2.93 18.24
CA THR A 98 -2.18 -2.77 19.41
C THR A 98 -2.41 -1.33 19.84
N SER A 99 -1.56 -0.39 19.37
CA SER A 99 -1.68 1.05 19.65
C SER A 99 -2.35 1.82 18.51
N LEU A 100 -2.65 1.15 17.38
CA LEU A 100 -3.26 1.77 16.22
C LEU A 100 -4.78 1.83 16.37
N PRO A 101 -5.43 2.86 15.80
CA PRO A 101 -6.88 3.00 15.85
C PRO A 101 -7.58 1.85 15.12
N TYR A 102 -8.82 1.58 15.52
CA TYR A 102 -9.66 0.59 14.84
C TYR A 102 -9.82 0.93 13.35
N GLY A 103 -9.73 -0.08 12.49
CA GLY A 103 -9.85 0.08 11.03
C GLY A 103 -8.58 0.60 10.35
N TRP A 104 -7.47 0.76 11.08
CA TRP A 104 -6.20 1.14 10.46
C TRP A 104 -5.78 0.13 9.38
N SER A 105 -5.33 0.65 8.23
CA SER A 105 -4.81 -0.16 7.14
C SER A 105 -3.67 0.57 6.43
N ARG A 106 -2.79 -0.20 5.81
CA ARG A 106 -1.69 0.35 5.01
C ARG A 106 -1.33 -0.59 3.86
N TYR A 107 -1.12 0.01 2.69
CA TYR A 107 -0.55 -0.69 1.55
C TYR A 107 0.96 -0.87 1.74
N ALA A 108 1.42 -2.10 1.57
CA ALA A 108 2.83 -2.48 1.56
C ALA A 108 3.09 -3.42 0.39
N GLN A 109 4.08 -3.08 -0.43
CA GLN A 109 4.64 -3.98 -1.43
C GLN A 109 5.92 -4.57 -0.85
N PHE A 110 5.96 -5.88 -0.68
CA PHE A 110 7.10 -6.56 -0.07
C PHE A 110 7.31 -7.93 -0.70
N SER A 111 8.50 -8.49 -0.45
CA SER A 111 8.77 -9.90 -0.70
C SER A 111 9.41 -10.50 0.55
N LEU A 112 9.14 -11.78 0.79
CA LEU A 112 9.74 -12.54 1.87
C LEU A 112 10.72 -13.56 1.28
N ALA A 113 11.86 -13.75 1.93
CA ALA A 113 12.89 -14.63 1.41
C ALA A 113 13.54 -15.48 2.51
N ILE A 114 13.86 -16.72 2.17
CA ILE A 114 14.72 -17.61 2.95
C ILE A 114 16.05 -17.73 2.23
N VAL A 115 17.12 -17.28 2.90
CA VAL A 115 18.47 -17.24 2.34
C VAL A 115 19.13 -18.61 2.49
N ASN A 116 19.60 -19.16 1.36
CA ASN A 116 20.48 -20.32 1.40
C ASN A 116 21.90 -19.85 1.73
N GLN A 117 22.38 -20.17 2.94
CA GLN A 117 23.64 -19.66 3.49
C GLN A 117 24.90 -20.17 2.76
N ILE A 118 24.82 -21.29 2.05
CA ILE A 118 25.95 -21.87 1.31
C ILE A 118 25.95 -21.37 -0.14
N HIS A 119 24.75 -21.31 -0.74
CA HIS A 119 24.57 -21.01 -2.15
C HIS A 119 23.44 -20.00 -2.35
N ASN A 120 23.77 -18.71 -2.22
CA ASN A 120 22.80 -17.61 -2.28
C ASN A 120 21.85 -17.65 -3.49
N LYS A 121 22.32 -18.15 -4.66
CA LYS A 121 21.50 -18.28 -5.88
C LYS A 121 20.31 -19.24 -5.74
N PHE A 122 20.33 -20.13 -4.75
CA PHE A 122 19.24 -21.06 -4.44
C PHE A 122 18.35 -20.57 -3.29
N SER A 123 18.44 -19.29 -2.92
CA SER A 123 17.51 -18.68 -1.96
C SER A 123 16.11 -18.61 -2.57
N VAL A 124 15.10 -18.85 -1.74
CA VAL A 124 13.69 -18.78 -2.16
C VAL A 124 13.15 -17.41 -1.79
N ARG A 125 12.43 -16.76 -2.72
CA ARG A 125 11.73 -15.49 -2.52
C ARG A 125 10.27 -15.63 -3.00
N LYS A 126 9.35 -15.04 -2.25
CA LYS A 126 7.93 -14.92 -2.59
C LYS A 126 7.49 -13.47 -2.47
#